data_AF-A0A9W9H056-F1
#
_entry.id   AF-A0A9W9H056-F1
#
_cell.length_a   1.000
_cell.length_b   1.000
_cell.length_c   1.000
_cell.angle_alpha   90.00
_cell.angle_beta   90.00
_cell.angle_gamma   90.00
#
_symmetry.space_group_name_H-M   'P 1'
#
loop_
_entity.id
_entity.type
_entity.pdbx_description
1 polymer ?
#
loop_
_entity_poly.entity_id
_entity_poly.type
_entity_poly.pdbx_seq_one_letter_code
_entity_poly.pdbx_strand_id
1 'polypeptide(L)'
;MAVSKRQPPPRYYHWPELQLNIWIMIVLSCNATCLGIFAWFMDIQAQMHLGTPWLFPYMVTTSALGVIFIFLMITLSIRKFLLPGVIIIGSFILCVLWLTGLIETSLQLYGVVGNVNDNCRNYVEDNQAWGNNINTLAWLTQSTICNCWKSAFALELVNTIFYLWMMIMSWQVNRDVWD
;
A
#
# COMPACT_ATOMS: atom_id res chain seq x y z
N MET A 1 0.60 -49.98 31.85
CA MET A 1 0.90 -49.67 30.44
C MET A 1 0.90 -48.15 30.27
N ALA A 2 2.06 -47.53 30.16
CA ALA A 2 2.15 -46.09 29.92
C ALA A 2 1.98 -45.84 28.42
N VAL A 3 0.90 -45.17 28.03
CA VAL A 3 0.67 -44.74 26.65
C VAL A 3 1.65 -43.60 26.36
N SER A 4 2.72 -43.91 25.63
CA SER A 4 3.62 -42.91 25.06
C SER A 4 2.81 -42.05 24.09
N LYS A 5 2.48 -40.82 24.51
CA LYS A 5 1.92 -39.80 23.61
C LYS A 5 3.02 -39.45 22.61
N ARG A 6 2.98 -40.04 21.41
CA ARG A 6 3.78 -39.55 20.27
C ARG A 6 3.45 -38.06 20.12
N GLN A 7 4.44 -37.20 20.35
CA GLN A 7 4.31 -35.80 19.99
C GLN A 7 4.00 -35.77 18.49
N PRO A 8 2.93 -35.07 18.06
CA PRO A 8 2.68 -34.92 16.63
C PRO A 8 3.94 -34.29 16.01
N PRO A 9 4.35 -34.74 14.81
CA PRO A 9 5.49 -34.17 14.13
C PRO A 9 5.31 -32.64 14.00
N PRO A 10 6.40 -31.85 14.01
CA PRO A 10 6.31 -30.41 13.80
C PRO A 10 5.55 -30.12 12.52
N ARG A 11 4.46 -29.36 12.58
CA ARG A 11 3.72 -28.91 11.40
C ARG A 11 4.61 -27.95 10.62
N TYR A 12 5.06 -28.36 9.45
CA TYR A 12 5.71 -27.48 8.48
C TYR A 12 4.64 -26.93 7.56
N TYR A 13 4.46 -25.61 7.57
CA TYR A 13 3.54 -24.95 6.66
C TYR A 13 4.17 -24.88 5.26
N HIS A 14 3.56 -25.51 4.26
CA HIS A 14 3.99 -25.40 2.87
C HIS A 14 3.40 -24.13 2.26
N TRP A 15 4.27 -23.16 1.93
CA TRP A 15 3.87 -21.91 1.29
C TRP A 15 4.16 -21.97 -0.21
N PRO A 16 3.24 -21.51 -1.08
CA PRO A 16 3.49 -21.43 -2.51
C PRO A 16 4.54 -20.34 -2.80
N GLU A 17 5.79 -20.75 -3.03
CA GLU A 17 6.95 -19.84 -3.13
C GLU A 17 6.79 -18.78 -4.24
N LEU A 18 6.28 -19.17 -5.42
CA LEU A 18 6.05 -18.24 -6.52
C LEU A 18 4.99 -17.20 -6.18
N GLN A 19 3.86 -17.63 -5.63
CA GLN A 19 2.72 -16.77 -5.32
C GLN A 19 3.09 -15.77 -4.21
N LEU A 20 3.83 -16.22 -3.19
CA LEU A 20 4.34 -15.38 -2.12
C LEU A 20 5.34 -14.34 -2.61
N ASN A 21 6.28 -14.71 -3.49
CA ASN A 21 7.28 -13.79 -4.02
C ASN A 21 6.65 -12.70 -4.90
N ILE A 22 5.70 -13.07 -5.77
CA ILE A 22 4.94 -12.10 -6.58
C ILE A 22 4.18 -11.14 -5.66
N TRP A 23 3.54 -11.67 -4.62
CA TRP A 23 2.84 -10.85 -3.63
C TRP A 23 3.76 -9.84 -2.95
N ILE A 24 4.91 -10.29 -2.44
CA ILE A 24 5.89 -9.43 -1.76
C ILE A 24 6.35 -8.29 -2.68
N MET A 25 6.69 -8.60 -3.93
CA MET A 25 7.17 -7.59 -4.88
C MET A 25 6.13 -6.50 -5.18
N ILE A 26 4.88 -6.90 -5.40
CA ILE A 26 3.78 -5.98 -5.71
C ILE A 26 3.43 -5.12 -4.49
N VAL A 27 3.30 -5.74 -3.31
CA VAL A 27 2.96 -5.00 -2.10
C VAL A 27 4.10 -4.08 -1.68
N LEU A 28 5.36 -4.50 -1.79
CA LEU A 28 6.51 -3.64 -1.50
C LEU A 28 6.55 -2.41 -2.42
N SER A 29 6.32 -2.59 -3.73
CA SER A 29 6.32 -1.47 -4.68
C SER A 29 5.17 -0.50 -4.41
N CYS A 30 3.98 -0.99 -4.08
CA CYS A 30 2.84 -0.16 -3.70
C CYS A 30 3.13 0.65 -2.43
N ASN A 31 3.61 -0.01 -1.37
CA ASN A 31 3.93 0.66 -0.10
C ASN A 31 5.04 1.72 -0.28
N ALA A 32 6.12 1.40 -0.97
CA ALA A 32 7.24 2.33 -1.18
C ALA A 32 6.81 3.54 -2.03
N THR A 33 6.01 3.31 -3.07
CA THR A 33 5.56 4.39 -3.96
C THR A 33 4.57 5.32 -3.26
N CYS A 34 3.57 4.78 -2.55
CA CYS A 34 2.64 5.60 -1.77
C CYS A 34 3.37 6.38 -0.66
N LEU A 35 4.31 5.75 0.05
CA LEU A 35 5.14 6.45 1.04
C LEU A 35 5.86 7.65 0.42
N GLY A 36 6.47 7.48 -0.75
CA GLY A 36 7.14 8.56 -1.47
C GLY A 36 6.21 9.68 -1.90
N ILE A 37 5.05 9.35 -2.49
CA ILE A 37 4.06 10.33 -2.97
C ILE A 37 3.55 11.19 -1.80
N PHE A 38 3.09 10.56 -0.72
CA PHE A 38 2.52 11.30 0.40
C PHE A 38 3.56 12.08 1.21
N ALA A 39 4.80 11.56 1.33
CA ALA A 39 5.90 12.32 1.94
C ALA A 39 6.24 13.57 1.12
N TRP A 40 6.25 13.47 -0.20
CA TRP A 40 6.47 14.62 -1.08
C TRP A 40 5.33 15.64 -0.99
N PHE A 41 4.07 15.20 -0.91
CA PHE A 41 2.94 16.09 -0.68
C PHE A 41 3.03 16.85 0.64
N MET A 42 3.52 16.22 1.71
CA MET A 42 3.76 16.92 2.98
C MET A 42 4.81 18.03 2.83
N ASP A 43 5.89 17.77 2.09
CA ASP A 43 6.94 18.77 1.84
C ASP A 43 6.40 19.96 1.03
N ILE A 44 5.61 19.70 -0.02
CA ILE A 44 4.94 20.76 -0.79
C ILE A 44 4.05 21.63 0.11
N GLN A 45 3.25 21.00 0.99
CA GLN A 45 2.38 21.76 1.90
C GLN A 45 3.18 22.60 2.90
N ALA A 46 4.30 22.06 3.39
CA ALA A 46 5.21 22.79 4.29
C ALA A 46 5.81 24.02 3.59
N GLN A 47 6.25 23.89 2.33
CA GLN A 47 6.77 25.02 1.56
C GLN A 47 5.70 26.10 1.31
N MET A 48 4.45 25.70 1.05
CA MET A 48 3.34 26.63 0.83
C MET A 48 2.76 27.21 2.13
N HIS A 49 3.27 26.83 3.31
CA HIS A 49 2.76 27.25 4.62
C HIS A 49 1.26 26.97 4.80
N LEU A 50 0.78 25.88 4.19
CA LEU A 50 -0.61 25.42 4.30
C LEU A 50 -0.71 24.33 5.37
N GLY A 51 -1.90 24.21 5.98
CA GLY A 51 -2.18 23.11 6.90
C GLY A 51 -2.10 21.76 6.18
N THR A 52 -1.38 20.80 6.75
CA THR A 52 -1.28 19.44 6.20
C THR A 52 -2.58 18.67 6.45
N PRO A 53 -3.30 18.20 5.41
CA PRO A 53 -4.43 17.31 5.59
C PRO A 53 -4.01 16.04 6.34
N TRP A 54 -4.86 15.54 7.24
CA TRP A 54 -4.54 14.37 8.07
C TRP A 54 -4.29 13.10 7.25
N LEU A 55 -4.86 13.01 6.04
CA LEU A 55 -4.63 11.91 5.11
C LEU A 55 -3.14 11.70 4.81
N PHE A 56 -2.36 12.77 4.69
CA PHE A 56 -0.95 12.67 4.29
C PHE A 56 -0.09 11.96 5.33
N PRO A 57 -0.03 12.41 6.61
CA PRO A 57 0.70 11.67 7.64
C PRO A 57 0.09 10.29 7.92
N TYR A 58 -1.23 10.12 7.76
CA TYR A 58 -1.88 8.82 7.87
C TYR A 58 -1.36 7.82 6.82
N MET A 59 -1.26 8.23 5.55
CA MET A 59 -0.77 7.35 4.50
C MET A 59 0.73 7.11 4.58
N VAL A 60 1.53 8.09 5.03
CA VAL A 60 2.96 7.88 5.28
C VAL A 60 3.16 6.84 6.38
N THR A 61 2.46 6.96 7.51
CA THR A 61 2.58 6.00 8.62
C THR A 61 2.08 4.61 8.25
N THR A 62 0.93 4.52 7.56
CA THR A 62 0.34 3.26 7.10
C THR A 62 1.24 2.56 6.07
N SER A 63 1.82 3.31 5.13
CA SER A 63 2.75 2.77 4.14
C SER A 63 4.07 2.34 4.77
N ALA A 64 4.59 3.10 5.75
CA ALA A 64 5.78 2.72 6.51
C ALA A 64 5.57 1.42 7.30
N LEU A 65 4.42 1.26 7.95
CA LEU A 65 4.05 0.02 8.63
C LEU A 65 3.99 -1.16 7.66
N GLY A 66 3.46 -0.97 6.45
CA GLY A 66 3.44 -2.01 5.43
C GLY A 66 4.85 -2.38 4.92
N VAL A 67 5.75 -1.41 4.72
CA VAL A 67 7.17 -1.70 4.42
C VAL A 67 7.81 -2.52 5.53
N ILE A 68 7.64 -2.11 6.79
CA ILE A 68 8.16 -2.83 7.96
C ILE A 68 7.60 -4.26 8.02
N PHE A 69 6.31 -4.43 7.73
CA PHE A 69 5.66 -5.74 7.69
C PHE A 69 6.26 -6.65 6.61
N ILE A 70 6.57 -6.12 5.42
CA ILE A 70 7.26 -6.87 4.36
C ILE A 70 8.67 -7.28 4.79
N PHE A 71 9.45 -6.39 5.41
CA PHE A 71 10.77 -6.74 5.93
C PHE A 71 10.71 -7.85 6.99
N LEU A 72 9.71 -7.79 7.87
CA LEU A 72 9.45 -8.84 8.86
C LEU A 72 9.14 -10.17 8.15
N MET A 73 8.27 -10.16 7.14
CA MET A 73 7.92 -11.35 6.34
C MET A 73 9.14 -11.99 5.67
N ILE A 74 9.99 -11.19 5.02
CA ILE A 74 11.22 -11.67 4.39
C ILE A 74 12.14 -12.31 5.43
N THR A 75 12.29 -11.66 6.59
CA THR A 75 13.11 -12.17 7.70
C THR A 75 12.60 -13.52 8.22
N LEU A 76 11.28 -13.68 8.37
CA LEU A 76 10.66 -14.95 8.77
C LEU A 76 10.80 -16.03 7.68
N SER A 77 10.76 -15.64 6.41
CA SER A 77 10.92 -16.55 5.27
C SER A 77 12.32 -17.18 5.24
N ILE A 78 13.36 -16.39 5.49
CA ILE A 78 14.74 -16.88 5.59
C ILE A 78 14.88 -17.90 6.73
N ARG A 79 14.14 -17.73 7.83
CA ARG A 79 14.14 -18.66 8.97
C ARG A 79 13.23 -19.88 8.78
N LYS A 80 12.55 -20.00 7.63
CA LYS A 80 11.54 -21.04 7.33
C LYS A 80 10.46 -21.15 8.43
N PHE A 81 10.17 -20.03 9.11
CA PHE A 81 9.23 -19.96 10.24
C PHE A 81 8.13 -18.94 9.96
N LEU A 82 7.43 -19.11 8.83
CA LEU A 82 6.22 -18.33 8.53
C LEU A 82 5.05 -18.90 9.33
N LEU A 83 4.73 -18.25 10.44
CA LEU A 83 3.53 -18.52 11.24
C LEU A 83 2.30 -17.90 10.56
N PRO A 84 1.34 -18.69 10.05
CA PRO A 84 0.17 -18.16 9.35
C PRO A 84 -0.68 -17.22 10.23
N GLY A 85 -0.74 -17.49 11.54
CA GLY A 85 -1.53 -16.69 12.48
C GLY A 85 -1.09 -15.23 12.56
N VAL A 86 0.22 -14.96 12.62
CA VAL A 86 0.74 -13.59 12.68
C VAL A 86 0.48 -12.86 11.36
N ILE A 87 0.59 -13.58 10.24
CA ILE A 87 0.41 -13.03 8.89
C ILE A 87 -1.05 -12.64 8.66
N ILE A 88 -2.00 -13.47 9.08
CA ILE A 88 -3.45 -13.17 8.98
C ILE A 88 -3.78 -11.90 9.77
N ILE A 89 -3.33 -11.80 11.02
CA ILE A 89 -3.64 -10.64 11.86
C ILE A 89 -2.98 -9.38 11.29
N GLY A 90 -1.71 -9.45 10.91
CA GLY A 90 -1.00 -8.31 10.32
C GLY A 90 -1.62 -7.83 9.01
N SER A 91 -1.97 -8.76 8.12
CA SER A 91 -2.63 -8.43 6.85
C SER A 91 -4.05 -7.89 7.04
N PHE A 92 -4.80 -8.36 8.04
CA PHE A 92 -6.11 -7.80 8.38
C PHE A 92 -6.00 -6.34 8.85
N ILE A 93 -5.09 -6.05 9.78
CA ILE A 93 -4.87 -4.69 10.29
C ILE A 93 -4.45 -3.76 9.14
N LEU A 94 -3.47 -4.18 8.33
CA LEU A 94 -3.02 -3.38 7.19
C LEU A 94 -4.12 -3.21 6.14
N CYS A 95 -4.95 -4.23 5.90
CA CYS A 95 -6.08 -4.12 4.98
C CYS A 95 -7.05 -3.02 5.41
N VAL A 96 -7.42 -2.96 6.70
CA VAL A 96 -8.33 -1.93 7.22
C VAL A 96 -7.68 -0.55 7.11
N LEU A 97 -6.42 -0.42 7.48
CA LEU A 97 -5.71 0.86 7.41
C LEU A 97 -5.62 1.39 5.96
N TRP A 98 -5.27 0.51 5.02
CA TRP A 98 -5.21 0.86 3.60
C TRP A 98 -6.59 1.17 3.01
N LEU A 99 -7.65 0.48 3.46
CA LEU A 99 -9.02 0.76 3.04
C LEU A 99 -9.48 2.15 3.49
N THR A 100 -9.18 2.54 4.73
CA THR A 100 -9.48 3.89 5.23
C THR A 100 -8.75 4.96 4.42
N GLY A 101 -7.47 4.73 4.09
CA GLY A 101 -6.71 5.60 3.20
C GLY A 101 -7.37 5.76 1.83
N LEU A 102 -7.74 4.63 1.21
CA LEU A 102 -8.41 4.59 -0.09
C LEU A 102 -9.71 5.39 -0.11
N ILE A 103 -10.54 5.26 0.92
CA ILE A 103 -11.80 5.99 1.02
C ILE A 103 -11.53 7.51 1.02
N GLU A 104 -10.60 7.96 1.85
CA GLU A 104 -10.26 9.38 1.96
C GLU A 104 -9.58 9.93 0.70
N THR A 105 -8.67 9.17 0.10
CA THR A 105 -8.08 9.50 -1.20
C THR A 105 -9.16 9.62 -2.27
N SER A 106 -10.17 8.73 -2.27
CA SER A 106 -11.29 8.80 -3.22
C SER A 106 -12.17 10.04 -3.02
N LEU A 107 -12.39 10.44 -1.75
CA LEU A 107 -13.14 11.65 -1.41
C LEU A 107 -12.38 12.93 -1.78
N GLN A 108 -11.05 12.93 -1.74
CA GLN A 108 -10.25 14.09 -2.15
C GLN A 108 -10.01 14.15 -3.66
N LEU A 109 -10.06 13.00 -4.35
CA LEU A 109 -9.88 12.94 -5.79
C LEU A 109 -11.17 13.26 -6.55
N TYR A 110 -12.30 12.70 -6.11
CA TYR A 110 -13.60 12.77 -6.78
C TYR A 110 -14.69 13.46 -5.96
N GLY A 111 -14.36 14.05 -4.82
CA GLY A 111 -15.35 14.69 -3.94
C GLY A 111 -15.86 16.01 -4.47
N VAL A 112 -16.99 16.43 -3.91
CA VAL A 112 -17.68 17.68 -4.28
C VAL A 112 -16.92 18.93 -3.80
N VAL A 113 -16.19 18.83 -2.68
CA VAL A 113 -15.44 19.93 -2.06
C VAL A 113 -13.94 19.86 -2.41
N GLY A 114 -13.39 18.63 -2.47
CA GLY A 114 -12.04 18.35 -2.96
C GLY A 114 -12.14 17.63 -4.30
N ASN A 115 -12.11 18.38 -5.39
CA ASN A 115 -12.21 17.82 -6.74
C ASN A 115 -10.88 17.97 -7.45
N VAL A 116 -9.89 17.19 -7.01
CA VAL A 116 -8.56 17.20 -7.64
C VAL A 116 -8.69 16.80 -9.11
N ASN A 117 -9.57 15.85 -9.44
CA ASN A 117 -9.74 15.38 -10.82
C ASN A 117 -10.21 16.48 -11.80
N ASP A 118 -11.21 17.29 -11.44
CA ASP A 118 -11.67 18.37 -12.31
C ASP A 118 -10.66 19.53 -12.36
N ASN A 119 -9.95 19.81 -11.27
CA ASN A 119 -8.83 20.76 -11.31
C ASN A 119 -7.72 20.28 -12.26
N CYS A 120 -7.39 18.99 -12.22
CA CYS A 120 -6.43 18.39 -13.15
C CYS A 120 -6.89 18.49 -14.60
N ARG A 121 -8.17 18.26 -14.89
CA ARG A 121 -8.71 18.45 -16.24
C ARG A 121 -8.57 19.90 -16.71
N ASN A 122 -9.06 20.85 -15.90
CA ASN A 122 -9.12 22.26 -16.30
C ASN A 122 -7.73 22.93 -16.40
N TYR A 123 -6.78 22.58 -15.52
CA TYR A 123 -5.48 23.25 -15.45
C TYR A 123 -4.35 22.50 -16.16
N VAL A 124 -4.46 21.18 -16.36
CA VAL A 124 -3.41 20.38 -17.00
C VAL A 124 -3.83 19.90 -18.38
N GLU A 125 -5.00 19.28 -18.52
CA GLU A 125 -5.47 18.71 -19.79
C GLU A 125 -5.90 19.82 -20.77
N ASP A 126 -6.64 20.82 -20.29
CA ASP A 126 -7.21 21.89 -21.13
C ASP A 126 -6.27 23.10 -21.34
N ASN A 127 -5.20 23.24 -20.55
CA ASN A 127 -4.31 24.41 -20.58
C ASN A 127 -2.82 24.04 -20.69
N GLN A 128 -2.46 23.34 -21.76
CA GLN A 128 -1.09 22.88 -22.00
C GLN A 128 -0.12 24.04 -22.28
N ALA A 129 0.97 24.10 -21.51
CA ALA A 129 2.04 25.07 -21.69
C ALA A 129 3.29 24.43 -22.30
N TRP A 130 3.94 25.12 -23.24
CA TRP A 130 5.14 24.64 -23.95
C TRP A 130 6.29 25.66 -23.88
N GLY A 131 7.54 25.17 -23.98
CA GLY A 131 8.76 25.99 -23.99
C GLY A 131 9.57 25.94 -22.70
N ASN A 132 10.74 26.56 -22.70
CA ASN A 132 11.63 26.63 -21.52
C ASN A 132 11.36 27.92 -20.72
N ASN A 133 10.18 28.01 -20.11
CA ASN A 133 9.76 29.16 -19.30
C ASN A 133 9.11 28.71 -17.99
N ILE A 134 8.96 29.65 -17.05
CA ILE A 134 8.42 29.38 -15.70
C ILE A 134 6.98 28.85 -15.77
N ASN A 135 6.19 29.28 -16.77
CA ASN A 135 4.80 28.81 -16.93
C ASN A 135 4.76 27.32 -17.29
N THR A 136 5.67 26.86 -18.15
CA THR A 136 5.80 25.43 -18.47
C THR A 136 6.30 24.63 -17.26
N LEU A 137 7.22 25.18 -16.45
CA LEU A 137 7.65 24.51 -15.21
C LEU A 137 6.49 24.37 -14.20
N ALA A 138 5.66 25.41 -14.06
CA ALA A 138 4.48 25.36 -13.20
C ALA A 138 3.46 24.32 -13.70
N TRP A 139 3.21 24.27 -15.02
CA TRP A 139 2.34 23.27 -15.63
C TRP A 139 2.88 21.84 -15.46
N LEU A 140 4.18 21.62 -15.65
CA LEU A 140 4.81 20.32 -15.42
C LEU A 140 4.64 19.87 -13.96
N THR A 141 4.83 20.77 -13.01
CA THR A 141 4.64 20.49 -11.59
C THR A 141 3.19 20.12 -11.28
N GLN A 142 2.21 20.86 -11.82
CA GLN A 142 0.79 20.54 -11.67
C GLN A 142 0.44 19.17 -12.30
N SER A 143 0.98 18.87 -13.47
CA SER A 143 0.82 17.59 -14.16
C SER A 143 1.37 16.43 -13.31
N THR A 144 2.54 16.60 -12.70
CA THR A 144 3.10 15.60 -11.77
C THR A 144 2.18 15.39 -10.57
N ILE A 145 1.69 16.45 -9.93
CA ILE A 145 0.76 16.33 -8.78
C ILE A 145 -0.49 15.52 -9.16
N CYS A 146 -1.09 15.84 -10.31
CA CYS A 146 -2.26 15.14 -10.83
C CYS A 146 -2.03 13.65 -11.08
N ASN A 147 -0.90 13.31 -11.71
CA ASN A 147 -0.54 11.92 -11.95
C ASN A 147 -0.24 11.18 -10.65
N CYS A 148 0.44 11.81 -9.68
CA CYS A 148 0.69 11.25 -8.36
C CYS A 148 -0.61 10.90 -7.62
N TRP A 149 -1.64 11.76 -7.68
CA TRP A 149 -2.94 11.47 -7.09
C TRP A 149 -3.64 10.27 -7.73
N LYS A 150 -3.68 10.21 -9.06
CA LYS A 150 -4.27 9.08 -9.80
C LYS A 150 -3.50 7.77 -9.52
N SER A 151 -2.17 7.84 -9.47
CA SER A 151 -1.31 6.69 -9.14
C SER A 151 -1.48 6.25 -7.69
N ALA A 152 -1.55 7.16 -6.73
CA ALA A 152 -1.77 6.84 -5.32
C ALA A 152 -3.09 6.08 -5.13
N PHE A 153 -4.19 6.59 -5.71
CA PHE A 153 -5.48 5.91 -5.68
C PHE A 153 -5.44 4.50 -6.27
N ALA A 154 -4.81 4.34 -7.45
CA ALA A 154 -4.69 3.04 -8.09
C ALA A 154 -3.87 2.04 -7.26
N LEU A 155 -2.75 2.49 -6.68
CA LEU A 155 -1.89 1.64 -5.86
C LEU A 155 -2.54 1.29 -4.51
N GLU A 156 -3.29 2.21 -3.92
CA GLU A 156 -4.10 1.93 -2.71
C GLU A 156 -5.15 0.85 -2.98
N LEU A 157 -5.82 0.91 -4.12
CA LEU A 157 -6.79 -0.12 -4.53
C LEU A 157 -6.12 -1.48 -4.76
N VAL A 158 -5.00 -1.50 -5.47
CA VAL A 158 -4.25 -2.74 -5.69
C VAL A 158 -3.80 -3.33 -4.35
N ASN A 159 -3.22 -2.50 -3.48
CA ASN A 159 -2.66 -2.98 -2.22
C ASN A 159 -3.72 -3.51 -1.25
N THR A 160 -4.88 -2.86 -1.15
CA THR A 160 -6.01 -3.35 -0.35
C THR A 160 -6.47 -4.74 -0.80
N ILE A 161 -6.64 -4.95 -2.11
CA ILE A 161 -7.00 -6.26 -2.67
C ILE A 161 -5.92 -7.31 -2.37
N PHE A 162 -4.64 -6.95 -2.50
CA PHE A 162 -3.53 -7.86 -2.23
C PHE A 162 -3.44 -8.24 -0.74
N TYR A 163 -3.75 -7.36 0.20
CA TYR A 163 -3.85 -7.73 1.62
C TYR A 163 -5.02 -8.69 1.90
N LEU A 164 -6.18 -8.47 1.25
CA LEU A 164 -7.30 -9.43 1.32
C LEU A 164 -6.88 -10.81 0.80
N TRP A 165 -6.14 -10.84 -0.31
CA TRP A 165 -5.65 -12.08 -0.89
C TRP A 165 -4.64 -12.81 0.01
N MET A 166 -3.78 -12.09 0.75
CA MET A 166 -2.91 -12.73 1.75
C MET A 166 -3.65 -13.38 2.89
N MET A 167 -4.76 -12.80 3.34
CA MET A 167 -5.59 -13.43 4.36
C MET A 167 -6.12 -14.77 3.87
N ILE A 168 -6.58 -14.84 2.61
CA ILE A 168 -7.06 -16.07 1.97
C ILE A 168 -5.93 -17.09 1.83
N MET A 169 -4.77 -16.69 1.30
CA MET A 169 -3.61 -17.59 1.17
C MET A 169 -3.16 -18.15 2.52
N SER A 170 -3.04 -17.28 3.52
CA SER A 170 -2.61 -17.68 4.86
C SER A 170 -3.63 -18.61 5.53
N TRP A 171 -4.92 -18.41 5.27
CA TRP A 171 -5.98 -19.32 5.72
C TRP A 171 -5.92 -20.69 5.03
N GLN A 172 -5.66 -20.73 3.72
CA GLN A 172 -5.48 -21.98 2.96
C GLN A 172 -4.27 -22.77 3.48
N VAL A 173 -3.15 -22.08 3.74
CA VAL A 173 -1.94 -22.68 4.33
C VAL A 173 -2.20 -23.20 5.75
N ASN A 174 -2.99 -22.49 6.56
CA ASN A 174 -3.33 -22.96 7.91
C ASN A 174 -4.24 -24.21 7.93
N ARG A 175 -4.94 -24.46 6.81
CA ARG A 175 -5.81 -25.64 6.64
C ARG A 175 -5.11 -26.81 5.92
N ASP A 176 -3.81 -26.69 5.65
CA ASP A 176 -3.01 -27.70 4.94
C ASP A 176 -3.63 -28.10 3.58
N VAL A 177 -4.26 -27.15 2.85
CA VAL A 177 -4.95 -27.43 1.56
C VAL A 177 -3.96 -27.76 0.43
N TRP A 178 -2.68 -27.47 0.62
CA TRP A 178 -1.61 -27.66 -0.37
C TRP A 178 -0.83 -28.97 -0.19
N ASP A 179 -1.26 -29.85 0.71
CA ASP A 179 -0.80 -31.24 0.86
C ASP A 179 -1.58 -32.20 -0.06
#